data_AF-W8S4D2-F1
#
_entry.id   AF-W8S4D2-F1
#
_cell.length_a   1.000
_cell.length_b   1.000
_cell.length_c   1.000
_cell.angle_alpha   90.00
_cell.angle_beta   90.00
_cell.angle_gamma   90.00
#
_symmetry.space_group_name_H-M   'P 1'
#
loop_
_entity.id
_entity.type
_entity.pdbx_description
1 polymer ?
#
loop_
_entity_poly.entity_id
_entity_poly.type
_entity_poly.pdbx_seq_one_letter_code
_entity_poly.pdbx_strand_id
1 'polypeptide(L)'
;MSLRLILGLCLALCAPLPASAQDCVAPPYSAPSGSALDRLLSRALPVIAGYPSLQRALQAEGPTICLAADIGVAMGYYEPSTNTVMVDAALNADLQVVILAHEIRHVEQFGRGICPHDGLSMREYARATWAIEADAMTITLIVAWALREGGAPGPWQALADLPRYADMTSAFAAGMADHGDLFTASEAAFTLWYENESRRQDYYIASCSAYLDRLDATHALPRYETLRDDFFDQLCVLPDGTPFSCDEPALP
;
A
#
# COMPACT_ATOMS: atom_id res chain seq x y z
N MET A 1 40.57 -19.95 -54.54
CA MET A 1 40.87 -18.62 -53.96
C MET A 1 39.94 -18.47 -52.76
N SER A 2 40.38 -18.89 -51.58
CA SER A 2 39.55 -18.99 -50.38
C SER A 2 40.07 -18.00 -49.35
N LEU A 3 39.34 -16.90 -49.12
CA LEU A 3 39.73 -15.86 -48.18
C LEU A 3 38.94 -16.01 -46.87
N ARG A 4 39.70 -16.13 -45.79
CA ARG A 4 39.28 -16.30 -44.40
C ARG A 4 38.64 -14.99 -43.88
N LEU A 5 37.50 -15.08 -43.20
CA LEU A 5 37.05 -14.05 -42.26
C LEU A 5 37.17 -14.65 -40.84
N ILE A 6 38.08 -14.09 -40.04
CA ILE A 6 38.25 -14.43 -38.63
C ILE A 6 37.24 -13.62 -37.81
N LEU A 7 36.40 -14.35 -37.09
CA LEU A 7 35.42 -13.87 -36.13
C LEU A 7 36.17 -13.36 -34.88
N GLY A 8 36.18 -12.04 -34.65
CA GLY A 8 36.68 -11.43 -33.42
C GLY A 8 35.56 -11.31 -32.39
N LEU A 9 35.40 -12.34 -31.55
CA LEU A 9 34.45 -12.36 -30.44
C LEU A 9 34.98 -11.48 -29.29
N CYS A 10 34.49 -10.25 -29.17
CA CYS A 10 34.65 -9.46 -27.95
C CYS A 10 33.74 -10.06 -26.87
N LEU A 11 34.30 -10.89 -25.98
CA LEU A 11 33.68 -11.19 -24.69
C LEU A 11 33.72 -9.93 -23.83
N ALA A 12 32.68 -9.10 -23.93
CA ALA A 12 32.35 -8.15 -22.88
C ALA A 12 31.84 -8.97 -21.69
N LEU A 13 32.69 -9.11 -20.67
CA LEU A 13 32.30 -9.58 -19.34
C LEU A 13 31.21 -8.64 -18.82
N CYS A 14 29.94 -9.04 -18.92
CA CYS A 14 28.86 -8.46 -18.13
C CYS A 14 29.14 -8.83 -16.67
N ALA A 15 29.81 -7.93 -15.95
CA ALA A 15 29.76 -7.97 -14.50
C ALA A 15 28.28 -7.78 -14.08
N PRO A 16 27.71 -8.63 -13.22
CA PRO A 16 26.39 -8.37 -12.66
C PRO A 16 26.45 -7.03 -11.93
N LEU A 17 25.52 -6.14 -12.26
CA LEU A 17 25.28 -4.94 -11.45
C LEU A 17 25.02 -5.40 -10.01
N PRO A 18 25.57 -4.71 -8.99
CA PRO A 18 25.25 -5.02 -7.60
C PRO A 18 23.73 -4.94 -7.43
N ALA A 19 23.12 -6.00 -6.88
CA ALA A 19 21.74 -5.94 -6.45
C ALA A 19 21.58 -4.73 -5.50
N SER A 20 20.51 -3.96 -5.68
CA SER A 20 20.15 -2.88 -4.75
C SER A 20 20.21 -3.41 -3.31
N ALA A 21 20.84 -2.66 -2.42
CA ALA A 21 20.98 -3.06 -1.03
C ALA A 21 19.58 -3.05 -0.39
N GLN A 22 19.03 -4.23 -0.17
CA GLN A 22 17.72 -4.44 0.41
C GLN A 22 17.89 -5.05 1.80
N ASP A 23 17.43 -4.33 2.82
CA ASP A 23 17.43 -4.79 4.20
C ASP A 23 16.05 -5.37 4.51
N CYS A 24 15.97 -6.68 4.73
CA CYS A 24 14.73 -7.39 4.97
C CYS A 24 14.71 -8.08 6.34
N VAL A 25 13.50 -8.28 6.86
CA VAL A 25 13.27 -9.13 8.02
C VAL A 25 11.91 -9.84 7.92
N ALA A 26 11.92 -11.13 8.22
CA ALA A 26 10.73 -11.97 8.34
C ALA A 26 10.32 -12.10 9.82
N PRO A 27 9.12 -12.63 10.14
CA PRO A 27 8.76 -12.97 11.52
C PRO A 27 9.90 -13.73 12.24
N PRO A 28 10.24 -13.39 13.50
CA PRO A 28 9.52 -12.51 14.43
C PRO A 28 9.94 -11.02 14.34
N TYR A 29 10.36 -10.53 13.18
CA TYR A 29 10.67 -9.11 12.93
C TYR A 29 11.84 -8.56 13.77
N SER A 30 12.91 -9.35 13.88
CA SER A 30 14.15 -8.94 14.55
C SER A 30 15.20 -8.45 13.56
N ALA A 31 15.37 -7.14 13.46
CA ALA A 31 16.43 -6.51 12.68
C ALA A 31 17.66 -6.19 13.56
N PRO A 32 18.87 -6.02 12.98
CA PRO A 32 20.04 -5.60 13.75
C PRO A 32 19.77 -4.27 14.50
N SER A 33 20.04 -4.25 15.80
CA SER A 33 19.77 -3.08 16.63
C SER A 33 20.45 -1.81 16.11
N GLY A 34 19.70 -0.72 16.01
CA GLY A 34 20.17 0.55 15.46
C GLY A 34 20.27 0.59 13.92
N SER A 35 19.83 -0.45 13.21
CA SER A 35 19.63 -0.36 11.75
C SER A 35 18.44 0.56 11.39
N ALA A 36 18.34 0.97 10.14
CA ALA A 36 17.17 1.74 9.66
C ALA A 36 15.88 0.92 9.80
N LEU A 37 15.94 -0.37 9.48
CA LEU A 37 14.80 -1.28 9.59
C LEU A 37 14.39 -1.49 11.06
N ASP A 38 15.35 -1.65 11.97
CA ASP A 38 15.08 -1.70 13.42
C ASP A 38 14.39 -0.43 13.94
N ARG A 39 14.84 0.75 13.49
CA ARG A 39 14.19 2.04 13.83
C ARG A 39 12.78 2.16 13.26
N LEU A 40 12.54 1.69 12.03
CA LEU A 40 11.20 1.67 11.45
C LEU A 40 10.28 0.74 12.28
N LEU A 41 10.70 -0.49 12.50
CA LEU A 41 9.88 -1.51 13.17
C LEU A 41 9.61 -1.16 14.64
N SER A 42 10.61 -0.66 15.37
CA SER A 42 10.43 -0.23 16.76
C SER A 42 9.44 0.92 16.92
N ARG A 43 9.21 1.72 15.87
CA ARG A 43 8.22 2.80 15.87
C ARG A 43 6.84 2.35 15.39
N ALA A 44 6.78 1.53 14.35
CA ALA A 44 5.53 1.12 13.72
C ALA A 44 4.83 -0.04 14.44
N LEU A 45 5.58 -1.09 14.83
CA LEU A 45 4.97 -2.30 15.38
C LEU A 45 4.19 -2.07 16.69
N PRO A 46 4.63 -1.22 17.64
CA PRO A 46 3.86 -0.97 18.86
C PRO A 46 2.48 -0.36 18.61
N VAL A 47 2.35 0.60 17.68
CA VAL A 47 1.05 1.19 17.33
C VAL A 47 0.19 0.20 16.53
N ILE A 48 0.79 -0.56 15.61
CA ILE A 48 0.08 -1.60 14.85
C ILE A 48 -0.47 -2.69 15.78
N ALA A 49 0.25 -3.05 16.83
CA ALA A 49 -0.21 -4.01 17.83
C ALA A 49 -1.47 -3.54 18.60
N GLY A 50 -1.79 -2.25 18.57
CA GLY A 50 -3.05 -1.71 19.09
C GLY A 50 -4.27 -2.00 18.22
N TYR A 51 -4.07 -2.51 16.99
CA TYR A 51 -5.09 -2.73 15.98
C TYR A 51 -5.19 -4.22 15.62
N PRO A 52 -6.22 -4.94 16.14
CA PRO A 52 -6.28 -6.40 16.04
C PRO A 52 -6.18 -6.98 14.62
N SER A 53 -6.81 -6.36 13.62
CA SER A 53 -6.74 -6.87 12.24
C SER A 53 -5.33 -6.74 11.64
N LEU A 54 -4.66 -5.61 11.86
CA LEU A 54 -3.30 -5.35 11.37
C LEU A 54 -2.28 -6.23 12.11
N GLN A 55 -2.44 -6.38 13.42
CA GLN A 55 -1.63 -7.31 14.20
C GLN A 55 -1.81 -8.75 13.73
N ARG A 56 -3.05 -9.17 13.43
CA ARG A 56 -3.32 -10.49 12.86
C ARG A 56 -2.65 -10.65 11.50
N ALA A 57 -2.68 -9.65 10.63
CA ALA A 57 -2.00 -9.70 9.34
C ALA A 57 -0.49 -9.96 9.51
N LEU A 58 0.17 -9.26 10.44
CA LEU A 58 1.58 -9.49 10.77
C LEU A 58 1.85 -10.89 11.35
N GLN A 59 0.94 -11.44 12.15
CA GLN A 59 1.18 -12.70 12.87
C GLN A 59 0.77 -13.94 12.07
N ALA A 60 -0.35 -13.86 11.35
CA ALA A 60 -0.95 -14.97 10.61
C ALA A 60 -0.40 -15.05 9.19
N GLU A 61 -0.36 -13.93 8.46
CA GLU A 61 0.18 -13.90 7.09
C GLU A 61 1.70 -13.79 7.11
N GLY A 62 2.28 -13.13 8.12
CA GLY A 62 3.72 -13.12 8.35
C GLY A 62 4.56 -12.61 7.17
N PRO A 63 4.23 -11.45 6.57
CA PRO A 63 4.96 -10.93 5.42
C PRO A 63 6.43 -10.65 5.77
N THR A 64 7.32 -10.76 4.78
CA THR A 64 8.68 -10.21 4.90
C THR A 64 8.59 -8.69 4.75
N ILE A 65 9.22 -7.93 5.64
CA ILE A 65 9.25 -6.46 5.57
C ILE A 65 10.65 -6.03 5.17
N CYS A 66 10.75 -5.19 4.14
CA CYS A 66 12.04 -4.66 3.70
C CYS A 66 12.04 -3.15 3.51
N LEU A 67 13.21 -2.57 3.78
CA LEU A 67 13.60 -1.27 3.27
C LEU A 67 14.47 -1.47 2.03
N ALA A 68 14.04 -0.89 0.92
CA ALA A 68 14.72 -1.02 -0.36
C ALA A 68 14.95 0.35 -0.99
N ALA A 69 16.11 0.54 -1.61
CA ALA A 69 16.34 1.66 -2.51
C ALA A 69 15.76 1.35 -3.90
N ASP A 70 15.36 2.40 -4.61
CA ASP A 70 14.97 2.37 -6.03
C ASP A 70 13.71 1.52 -6.32
N ILE A 71 12.67 1.63 -5.49
CA ILE A 71 11.37 0.97 -5.74
C ILE A 71 10.48 1.71 -6.75
N GLY A 72 11.07 2.55 -7.59
CA GLY A 72 10.38 3.32 -8.63
C GLY A 72 9.66 4.55 -8.08
N VAL A 73 8.43 4.78 -8.54
CA VAL A 73 7.59 5.93 -8.14
C VAL A 73 6.73 5.64 -6.91
N ALA A 74 6.72 4.39 -6.44
CA ALA A 74 5.95 3.97 -5.27
C ALA A 74 6.66 4.38 -3.98
N MET A 75 5.90 4.72 -2.95
CA MET A 75 6.44 4.95 -1.60
C MET A 75 6.60 3.63 -0.83
N GLY A 76 5.78 2.65 -1.18
CA GLY A 76 5.77 1.28 -0.68
C GLY A 76 4.91 0.42 -1.61
N TYR A 77 5.01 -0.90 -1.46
CA TYR A 77 4.06 -1.82 -2.07
C TYR A 77 4.06 -3.16 -1.32
N TYR A 78 2.93 -3.85 -1.36
CA TYR A 78 2.81 -5.25 -1.02
C TYR A 78 2.83 -6.11 -2.28
N GLU A 79 3.72 -7.10 -2.33
CA GLU A 79 3.82 -8.11 -3.38
C GLU A 79 3.22 -9.44 -2.88
N PRO A 80 2.00 -9.81 -3.31
CA PRO A 80 1.32 -11.00 -2.81
C PRO A 80 2.02 -12.31 -3.17
N SER A 81 2.69 -12.39 -4.33
CA SER A 81 3.31 -13.64 -4.79
C SER A 81 4.50 -14.07 -3.93
N THR A 82 5.20 -13.10 -3.35
CA THR A 82 6.35 -13.33 -2.45
C THR A 82 6.02 -13.01 -1.00
N ASN A 83 4.77 -12.62 -0.72
CA ASN A 83 4.30 -12.14 0.58
C ASN A 83 5.27 -11.14 1.23
N THR A 84 5.58 -10.08 0.49
CA THR A 84 6.62 -9.14 0.86
C THR A 84 6.11 -7.71 0.82
N VAL A 85 6.39 -6.97 1.89
CA VAL A 85 6.15 -5.53 2.03
C VAL A 85 7.45 -4.79 1.76
N MET A 86 7.44 -3.93 0.75
CA MET A 86 8.51 -2.97 0.46
C MET A 86 8.14 -1.59 0.98
N VAL A 87 9.10 -0.92 1.61
CA VAL A 87 9.04 0.50 1.93
C VAL A 87 10.27 1.18 1.34
N ASP A 88 10.08 2.33 0.69
CA ASP A 88 11.18 3.08 0.09
C ASP A 88 12.13 3.62 1.16
N ALA A 89 13.39 3.21 1.07
CA ALA A 89 14.46 3.64 1.96
C ALA A 89 14.78 5.13 1.82
N ALA A 90 14.43 5.77 0.71
CA ALA A 90 14.65 7.20 0.47
C ALA A 90 13.62 8.11 1.16
N LEU A 91 12.51 7.56 1.63
CA LEU A 91 11.52 8.32 2.40
C LEU A 91 12.10 8.77 3.74
N ASN A 92 11.60 9.91 4.22
CA ASN A 92 11.88 10.29 5.60
C ASN A 92 11.28 9.26 6.57
N ALA A 93 11.90 9.11 7.74
CA ALA A 93 11.54 8.06 8.70
C ALA A 93 10.09 8.17 9.21
N ASP A 94 9.48 9.36 9.19
CA ASP A 94 8.09 9.55 9.59
C ASP A 94 7.11 9.00 8.54
N LEU A 95 7.38 9.24 7.25
CA LEU A 95 6.62 8.63 6.15
C LEU A 95 6.79 7.11 6.12
N GLN A 96 7.99 6.58 6.35
CA GLN A 96 8.20 5.13 6.35
C GLN A 96 7.27 4.39 7.34
N VAL A 97 6.97 4.99 8.50
CA VAL A 97 6.06 4.39 9.50
C VAL A 97 4.64 4.26 8.97
N VAL A 98 4.11 5.32 8.36
CA VAL A 98 2.74 5.37 7.86
C VAL A 98 2.56 4.60 6.56
N ILE A 99 3.59 4.57 5.72
CA ILE A 99 3.62 3.71 4.53
C ILE A 99 3.69 2.24 4.93
N LEU A 100 4.49 1.85 5.92
CA LEU A 100 4.45 0.48 6.44
C LEU A 100 3.03 0.10 6.91
N ALA A 101 2.35 0.99 7.64
CA ALA A 101 0.96 0.73 8.07
C ALA A 101 -0.01 0.57 6.88
N HIS A 102 0.18 1.36 5.81
CA HIS A 102 -0.56 1.23 4.55
C HIS A 102 -0.38 -0.17 3.94
N GLU A 103 0.87 -0.61 3.77
CA GLU A 103 1.15 -1.91 3.16
C GLU A 103 0.69 -3.08 4.03
N ILE A 104 0.74 -2.97 5.35
CA ILE A 104 0.15 -3.97 6.25
C ILE A 104 -1.37 -4.05 6.09
N ARG A 105 -2.06 -2.95 5.74
CA ARG A 105 -3.48 -3.02 5.40
C ARG A 105 -3.70 -3.80 4.10
N HIS A 106 -2.83 -3.70 3.10
CA HIS A 106 -2.92 -4.56 1.92
C HIS A 106 -2.70 -6.04 2.23
N VAL A 107 -1.79 -6.38 3.16
CA VAL A 107 -1.63 -7.77 3.64
C VAL A 107 -2.93 -8.26 4.28
N GLU A 108 -3.57 -7.42 5.11
CA GLU A 108 -4.83 -7.76 5.78
C GLU A 108 -6.01 -7.93 4.79
N GLN A 109 -6.13 -7.03 3.82
CA GLN A 109 -7.13 -7.11 2.75
C GLN A 109 -6.91 -8.39 1.92
N PHE A 110 -5.66 -8.69 1.56
CA PHE A 110 -5.31 -9.90 0.83
C PHE A 110 -5.66 -11.18 1.62
N GLY A 111 -5.32 -11.24 2.90
CA GLY A 111 -5.67 -12.36 3.78
C GLY A 111 -7.18 -12.59 3.91
N ARG A 112 -8.00 -11.56 3.67
CA ARG A 112 -9.47 -11.65 3.61
C ARG A 112 -10.02 -12.00 2.22
N GLY A 113 -9.16 -12.13 1.22
CA GLY A 113 -9.55 -12.36 -0.17
C GLY A 113 -10.07 -11.10 -0.87
N ILE A 114 -9.80 -9.91 -0.33
CA ILE A 114 -10.20 -8.62 -0.92
C ILE A 114 -9.13 -8.21 -1.92
N CYS A 115 -9.18 -8.81 -3.10
CA CYS A 115 -8.29 -8.50 -4.22
C CYS A 115 -9.10 -8.44 -5.51
N PRO A 116 -8.86 -7.46 -6.39
CA PRO A 116 -9.47 -7.45 -7.70
C PRO A 116 -8.98 -8.69 -8.48
N HIS A 117 -9.89 -9.47 -9.05
CA HIS A 117 -9.56 -10.66 -9.83
C HIS A 117 -9.68 -10.40 -11.33
N ASP A 118 -8.93 -11.15 -12.15
CA ASP A 118 -8.85 -10.95 -13.60
C ASP A 118 -10.14 -11.34 -14.37
N GLY A 119 -11.19 -11.75 -13.64
CA GLY A 119 -12.52 -11.98 -14.20
C GLY A 119 -13.33 -10.68 -14.39
N LEU A 120 -12.97 -9.63 -13.64
CA LEU A 120 -13.61 -8.33 -13.71
C LEU A 120 -13.31 -7.65 -15.05
N SER A 121 -14.26 -6.86 -15.55
CA SER A 121 -13.92 -5.91 -16.61
C SER A 121 -12.85 -4.92 -16.11
N MET A 122 -12.02 -4.39 -17.01
CA MET A 122 -10.98 -3.41 -16.66
C MET A 122 -11.50 -2.21 -15.85
N ARG A 123 -12.70 -1.71 -16.17
CA ARG A 123 -13.35 -0.63 -15.40
C ARG A 123 -13.66 -1.07 -13.97
N GLU A 124 -14.20 -2.27 -13.80
CA GLU A 124 -14.57 -2.81 -12.49
C GLU A 124 -13.34 -3.16 -11.66
N TYR A 125 -12.28 -3.62 -12.33
CA TYR A 125 -10.97 -3.79 -11.74
C TYR A 125 -10.43 -2.46 -11.19
N ALA A 126 -10.48 -1.38 -11.97
CA ALA A 126 -10.03 -0.05 -11.53
C ALA A 126 -10.87 0.48 -10.35
N ARG A 127 -12.20 0.30 -10.38
CA ARG A 127 -13.10 0.67 -9.26
C ARG A 127 -12.73 -0.08 -7.97
N ALA A 128 -12.46 -1.38 -8.07
CA ALA A 128 -12.04 -2.20 -6.93
C ALA A 128 -10.68 -1.73 -6.38
N THR A 129 -9.71 -1.41 -7.25
CA THR A 129 -8.43 -0.84 -6.85
C THR A 129 -8.61 0.49 -6.12
N TRP A 130 -9.42 1.41 -6.64
CA TRP A 130 -9.68 2.69 -5.98
C TRP A 130 -10.22 2.53 -4.55
N ALA A 131 -11.17 1.63 -4.36
CA ALA A 131 -11.74 1.36 -3.05
C ALA A 131 -10.68 0.82 -2.08
N ILE A 132 -9.89 -0.16 -2.53
CA ILE A 132 -8.82 -0.79 -1.75
C ILE A 132 -7.80 0.24 -1.27
N GLU A 133 -7.40 1.16 -2.14
CA GLU A 133 -6.43 2.22 -1.86
C GLU A 133 -7.01 3.32 -0.96
N ALA A 134 -8.28 3.67 -1.14
CA ALA A 134 -9.00 4.59 -0.28
C ALA A 134 -9.12 4.06 1.16
N ASP A 135 -9.45 2.77 1.30
CA ASP A 135 -9.48 2.09 2.60
C ASP A 135 -8.08 2.01 3.22
N ALA A 136 -7.06 1.59 2.46
CA ALA A 136 -5.69 1.52 2.95
C ALA A 136 -5.19 2.89 3.45
N MET A 137 -5.45 3.96 2.69
CA MET A 137 -5.08 5.31 3.08
C MET A 137 -5.86 5.82 4.31
N THR A 138 -7.13 5.42 4.44
CA THR A 138 -7.94 5.72 5.63
C THR A 138 -7.35 5.06 6.87
N ILE A 139 -6.95 3.79 6.80
CA ILE A 139 -6.28 3.09 7.91
C ILE A 139 -4.94 3.74 8.27
N THR A 140 -4.18 4.19 7.27
CA THR A 140 -2.94 4.93 7.52
C THR A 140 -3.18 6.22 8.33
N LEU A 141 -4.26 6.97 8.06
CA LEU A 141 -4.61 8.17 8.83
C LEU A 141 -4.97 7.84 10.28
N ILE A 142 -5.67 6.73 10.51
CA ILE A 142 -6.01 6.23 11.86
C ILE A 142 -4.71 5.93 12.65
N VAL A 143 -3.76 5.23 12.03
CA VAL A 143 -2.46 4.93 12.66
C VAL A 143 -1.66 6.20 12.92
N ALA A 144 -1.60 7.11 11.95
CA ALA A 144 -0.90 8.39 12.10
C ALA A 144 -1.51 9.26 13.22
N TRP A 145 -2.85 9.28 13.33
CA TRP A 145 -3.55 9.99 14.39
C TRP A 145 -3.26 9.40 15.77
N ALA A 146 -3.29 8.07 15.90
CA ALA A 146 -2.95 7.42 17.17
C ALA A 146 -1.51 7.67 17.60
N LEU A 147 -0.56 7.73 16.65
CA LEU A 147 0.82 8.13 16.93
C LEU A 147 0.89 9.58 17.44
N ARG A 148 0.14 10.50 16.81
CA ARG A 148 0.04 11.89 17.23
C ARG A 148 -0.47 12.02 18.67
N GLU A 149 -1.59 11.35 18.99
CA GLU A 149 -2.17 11.35 20.33
C GLU A 149 -1.25 10.68 21.36
N GLY A 150 -0.44 9.71 20.93
CA GLY A 150 0.61 9.08 21.73
C GLY A 150 1.87 9.92 21.93
N GLY A 151 1.90 11.18 21.46
CA GLY A 151 3.03 12.09 21.61
C GLY A 151 4.12 11.98 20.53
N ALA A 152 3.85 11.25 19.44
CA ALA A 152 4.71 11.12 18.28
C ALA A 152 4.07 11.77 17.03
N PRO A 153 4.01 13.11 16.93
CA PRO A 153 3.28 13.80 15.86
C PRO A 153 3.95 13.76 14.49
N GLY A 154 5.23 13.36 14.39
CA GLY A 154 6.00 13.37 13.15
C GLY A 154 5.32 12.66 11.97
N PRO A 155 4.88 11.41 12.11
CA PRO A 155 4.17 10.67 11.06
C PRO A 155 2.87 11.35 10.58
N TRP A 156 2.11 11.96 11.49
CA TRP A 156 0.93 12.76 11.11
C TRP A 156 1.33 14.01 10.32
N GLN A 157 2.31 14.76 10.80
CA GLN A 157 2.78 15.97 10.14
C GLN A 157 3.34 15.67 8.74
N ALA A 158 4.09 14.58 8.62
CA ALA A 158 4.66 14.15 7.36
C ALA A 158 3.59 13.84 6.30
N LEU A 159 2.45 13.24 6.69
CA LEU A 159 1.31 13.06 5.79
C LEU A 159 0.63 14.38 5.45
N ALA A 160 0.44 15.25 6.43
CA ALA A 160 -0.22 16.54 6.23
C ALA A 160 0.57 17.47 5.29
N ASP A 161 1.90 17.35 5.31
CA ASP A 161 2.80 18.12 4.44
C ASP A 161 2.88 17.56 3.02
N LEU A 162 2.37 16.36 2.75
CA LEU A 162 2.29 15.80 1.39
C LEU A 162 1.05 16.36 0.67
N PRO A 163 1.21 17.16 -0.40
CA PRO A 163 0.06 17.78 -1.08
C PRO A 163 -0.98 16.77 -1.59
N ARG A 164 -0.55 15.54 -1.90
CA ARG A 164 -1.43 14.46 -2.36
C ARG A 164 -2.43 13.98 -1.29
N TYR A 165 -2.13 14.18 0.01
CA TYR A 165 -2.94 13.67 1.13
C TYR A 165 -3.36 14.75 2.12
N ALA A 166 -2.91 15.99 1.93
CA ALA A 166 -3.21 17.13 2.80
C ALA A 166 -4.72 17.35 2.99
N ASP A 167 -5.53 17.12 1.95
CA ASP A 167 -6.99 17.19 1.99
C ASP A 167 -7.59 16.18 2.97
N MET A 168 -7.21 14.91 2.84
CA MET A 168 -7.67 13.83 3.71
C MET A 168 -7.22 14.04 5.16
N THR A 169 -5.96 14.45 5.38
CA THR A 169 -5.47 14.72 6.74
C THR A 169 -6.24 15.85 7.42
N SER A 170 -6.58 16.92 6.68
CA SER A 170 -7.31 18.06 7.22
C SER A 170 -8.74 17.66 7.62
N ALA A 171 -9.43 16.90 6.78
CA ALA A 171 -10.78 16.44 7.06
C ALA A 171 -10.83 15.40 8.19
N PHE A 172 -9.89 14.46 8.20
CA PHE A 172 -9.79 13.47 9.28
C PHE A 172 -9.55 14.17 10.62
N ALA A 173 -8.65 15.15 10.67
CA ALA A 173 -8.42 15.94 11.88
C ALA A 173 -9.66 16.71 12.34
N ALA A 174 -10.42 17.29 11.41
CA ALA A 174 -11.67 17.98 11.73
C ALA A 174 -12.70 17.01 12.34
N GLY A 175 -12.90 15.84 11.72
CA GLY A 175 -13.80 14.80 12.24
C GLY A 175 -13.41 14.32 13.64
N MET A 176 -12.12 14.12 13.88
CA MET A 176 -11.61 13.75 15.21
C MET A 176 -11.76 14.88 16.23
N ALA A 177 -11.61 16.16 15.85
CA ALA A 177 -11.70 17.30 16.76
C ALA A 177 -13.14 17.60 17.20
N ASP A 178 -14.11 17.45 16.30
CA ASP A 178 -15.50 17.85 16.58
C ASP A 178 -16.22 16.86 17.53
N HIS A 179 -15.99 15.55 17.36
CA HIS A 179 -16.74 14.53 18.08
C HIS A 179 -15.88 13.41 18.69
N GLY A 180 -14.56 13.40 18.47
CA GLY A 180 -13.74 12.22 18.76
C GLY A 180 -14.21 10.99 17.98
N ASP A 181 -14.91 11.21 16.86
CA ASP A 181 -15.63 10.18 16.15
C ASP A 181 -14.77 9.63 15.01
N LEU A 182 -14.12 8.51 15.33
CA LEU A 182 -13.32 7.75 14.39
C LEU A 182 -14.12 7.35 13.14
N PHE A 183 -15.41 7.02 13.31
CA PHE A 183 -16.26 6.58 12.20
C PHE A 183 -16.44 7.70 11.18
N THR A 184 -16.91 8.87 11.64
CA THR A 184 -17.12 10.02 10.76
C THR A 184 -15.82 10.49 10.12
N ALA A 185 -14.71 10.49 10.87
CA ALA A 185 -13.40 10.85 10.32
C ALA A 185 -12.94 9.87 9.22
N SER A 186 -13.18 8.57 9.41
CA SER A 186 -12.85 7.52 8.43
C SER A 186 -13.70 7.61 7.16
N GLU A 187 -15.02 7.81 7.28
CA GLU A 187 -15.91 8.00 6.14
C GLU A 187 -15.48 9.22 5.31
N ALA A 188 -15.23 10.37 5.96
CA ALA A 188 -14.79 11.58 5.28
C ALA A 188 -13.44 11.38 4.55
N ALA A 189 -12.49 10.69 5.19
CA ALA A 189 -11.20 10.39 4.56
C ALA A 189 -11.36 9.48 3.33
N PHE A 190 -12.15 8.42 3.44
CA PHE A 190 -12.43 7.51 2.33
C PHE A 190 -13.06 8.25 1.15
N THR A 191 -14.10 9.05 1.40
CA THR A 191 -14.75 9.87 0.36
C THR A 191 -13.76 10.85 -0.28
N LEU A 192 -12.98 11.56 0.52
CA LEU A 192 -12.02 12.52 -0.02
C LEU A 192 -10.95 11.86 -0.88
N TRP A 193 -10.52 10.64 -0.56
CA TRP A 193 -9.61 9.88 -1.43
C TRP A 193 -10.11 9.89 -2.86
N TYR A 194 -11.40 9.59 -3.03
CA TYR A 194 -12.08 9.57 -4.32
C TYR A 194 -12.24 10.94 -4.94
N GLU A 195 -12.38 12.04 -4.20
CA GLU A 195 -12.63 13.37 -4.79
C GLU A 195 -11.41 13.93 -5.55
N ASN A 196 -10.21 13.46 -5.24
CA ASN A 196 -8.99 13.90 -5.92
C ASN A 196 -8.82 13.23 -7.29
N GLU A 197 -9.00 14.01 -8.35
CA GLU A 197 -8.94 13.52 -9.73
C GLU A 197 -7.56 12.97 -10.10
N SER A 198 -6.47 13.60 -9.65
CA SER A 198 -5.12 13.11 -9.92
C SER A 198 -4.90 11.72 -9.29
N ARG A 199 -5.36 11.49 -8.05
CA ARG A 199 -5.33 10.16 -7.44
C ARG A 199 -6.06 9.14 -8.32
N ARG A 200 -7.31 9.43 -8.68
CA ARG A 200 -8.12 8.53 -9.53
C ARG A 200 -7.43 8.22 -10.86
N GLN A 201 -6.91 9.23 -11.55
CA GLN A 201 -6.24 9.06 -12.84
C GLN A 201 -4.96 8.22 -12.73
N ASP A 202 -4.10 8.51 -11.76
CA ASP A 202 -2.85 7.75 -11.55
C ASP A 202 -3.15 6.27 -11.29
N TYR A 203 -4.08 6.00 -10.37
CA TYR A 203 -4.47 4.64 -10.04
C TYR A 203 -5.26 3.96 -11.15
N TYR A 204 -6.01 4.69 -11.97
CA TYR A 204 -6.66 4.14 -13.16
C TYR A 204 -5.61 3.64 -14.16
N ILE A 205 -4.61 4.47 -14.48
CA ILE A 205 -3.55 4.11 -15.42
C ILE A 205 -2.75 2.91 -14.88
N ALA A 206 -2.38 2.95 -13.60
CA ALA A 206 -1.63 1.87 -12.96
C ALA A 206 -2.42 0.55 -12.93
N SER A 207 -3.67 0.58 -12.48
CA SER A 207 -4.53 -0.61 -12.39
C SER A 207 -4.85 -1.21 -13.77
N CYS A 208 -5.12 -0.38 -14.77
CA CYS A 208 -5.36 -0.85 -16.14
C CYS A 208 -4.12 -1.46 -16.76
N SER A 209 -2.94 -0.86 -16.54
CA SER A 209 -1.67 -1.41 -17.02
C SER A 209 -1.37 -2.76 -16.36
N ALA A 210 -1.49 -2.84 -15.03
CA ALA A 210 -1.31 -4.09 -14.28
C ALA A 210 -2.30 -5.19 -14.69
N TYR A 211 -3.56 -4.82 -14.97
CA TYR A 211 -4.57 -5.75 -15.49
C TYR A 211 -4.16 -6.34 -16.85
N LEU A 212 -3.70 -5.50 -17.78
CA LEU A 212 -3.25 -5.94 -19.10
C LEU A 212 -2.01 -6.84 -18.99
N ASP A 213 -1.03 -6.44 -18.17
CA ASP A 213 0.19 -7.23 -17.94
C ASP A 213 -0.14 -8.63 -17.39
N ARG A 214 -1.11 -8.74 -16.48
CA ARG A 214 -1.55 -10.05 -15.96
C ARG A 214 -2.31 -10.88 -16.97
N LEU A 215 -3.19 -10.28 -17.78
CA LEU A 215 -3.86 -11.00 -18.86
C LEU A 215 -2.85 -11.55 -19.87
N ASP A 216 -1.84 -10.75 -20.23
CA ASP A 216 -0.77 -11.18 -21.12
C ASP A 216 0.07 -12.29 -20.48
N ALA A 217 0.47 -12.15 -19.21
CA ALA A 217 1.26 -13.16 -18.51
C ALA A 217 0.52 -14.50 -18.33
N THR A 218 -0.79 -14.47 -18.14
CA THR A 218 -1.63 -15.66 -17.91
C THR A 218 -2.23 -16.23 -19.19
N HIS A 219 -2.14 -15.51 -20.32
CA HIS A 219 -2.86 -15.79 -21.56
C HIS A 219 -4.37 -15.99 -21.33
N ALA A 220 -4.94 -15.32 -20.33
CA ALA A 220 -6.34 -15.45 -19.99
C ALA A 220 -7.23 -14.78 -21.06
N LEU A 221 -8.36 -15.40 -21.37
CA LEU A 221 -9.38 -14.75 -22.18
C LEU A 221 -10.08 -13.66 -21.36
N PRO A 222 -10.28 -12.45 -21.91
CA PRO A 222 -10.98 -11.38 -21.21
C PRO A 222 -12.36 -11.82 -20.73
N ARG A 223 -12.67 -11.45 -19.49
CA ARG A 223 -14.01 -11.54 -18.91
C ARG A 223 -14.51 -10.14 -18.56
N TYR A 224 -15.81 -10.03 -18.35
CA TYR A 224 -16.48 -8.75 -18.14
C TYR A 224 -17.42 -8.84 -16.95
N GLU A 225 -16.98 -9.54 -15.89
CA GLU A 225 -17.73 -9.62 -14.65
C GLU A 225 -17.79 -8.23 -14.00
N THR A 226 -18.85 -7.99 -13.26
CA THR A 226 -19.03 -6.78 -12.46
C THR A 226 -18.55 -7.01 -11.04
N LEU A 227 -18.16 -5.94 -10.36
CA LEU A 227 -17.88 -6.00 -8.94
C LEU A 227 -19.10 -6.53 -8.19
N ARG A 228 -18.87 -7.35 -7.17
CA ARG A 228 -19.95 -7.89 -6.34
C ARG A 228 -20.58 -6.77 -5.51
N ASP A 229 -21.89 -6.84 -5.31
CA ASP A 229 -22.65 -5.86 -4.53
C ASP A 229 -22.14 -5.74 -3.08
N ASP A 230 -21.60 -6.81 -2.52
CA ASP A 230 -21.09 -6.89 -1.15
C ASP A 230 -19.59 -6.56 -1.01
N PHE A 231 -18.95 -6.03 -2.05
CA PHE A 231 -17.51 -5.76 -2.04
C PHE A 231 -17.13 -4.66 -1.04
N PHE A 232 -17.87 -3.55 -1.03
CA PHE A 232 -17.59 -2.41 -0.13
C PHE A 232 -17.86 -2.77 1.33
N ASP A 233 -18.95 -3.48 1.61
CA ASP A 233 -19.27 -4.00 2.94
C ASP A 233 -18.15 -4.91 3.49
N GLN A 234 -17.59 -5.74 2.61
CA GLN A 234 -16.47 -6.61 2.97
C GLN A 234 -15.15 -5.86 3.08
N LEU A 235 -14.97 -4.73 2.40
CA LEU A 235 -13.74 -3.95 2.46
C LEU A 235 -13.68 -3.11 3.73
N CYS A 236 -14.73 -2.34 4.00
CA CYS A 236 -14.71 -1.20 4.90
C CYS A 236 -15.01 -1.57 6.33
N VAL A 237 -14.02 -2.24 6.90
CA VAL A 237 -14.01 -2.68 8.29
C VAL A 237 -12.78 -2.07 8.94
N LEU A 238 -13.01 -1.26 9.97
CA LEU A 238 -11.97 -0.67 10.79
C LEU A 238 -11.12 -1.77 11.47
N PRO A 239 -9.92 -1.45 11.95
CA PRO A 239 -9.02 -2.49 12.44
C PRO A 239 -9.47 -3.21 13.73
N ASP A 240 -10.46 -2.64 14.43
CA ASP A 240 -11.13 -3.25 15.58
C ASP A 240 -12.31 -4.17 15.18
N GLY A 241 -12.66 -4.24 13.89
CA GLY A 241 -13.76 -5.01 13.35
C GLY A 241 -15.05 -4.21 13.15
N THR A 242 -15.08 -2.93 13.51
CA THR A 242 -16.26 -2.08 13.33
C THR A 242 -16.43 -1.72 11.85
N PRO A 243 -17.59 -1.95 11.22
CA PRO A 243 -17.83 -1.50 9.85
C PRO A 243 -17.92 0.04 9.79
N PHE A 244 -17.46 0.64 8.70
CA PHE A 244 -17.68 2.07 8.41
C PHE A 244 -18.33 2.28 7.05
N SER A 245 -19.12 3.34 6.92
CA SER A 245 -19.78 3.69 5.65
C SER A 245 -18.73 4.07 4.60
N CYS A 246 -18.76 3.40 3.45
CA CYS A 246 -17.79 3.61 2.37
C CYS A 246 -18.41 3.35 0.99
N ASP A 247 -19.51 4.02 0.68
CA ASP A 247 -20.05 3.90 -0.66
C ASP A 247 -19.09 4.53 -1.67
N GLU A 248 -19.01 3.96 -2.88
CA GLU A 248 -18.35 4.65 -3.99
C GLU A 248 -19.09 5.96 -4.24
N PRO A 249 -18.45 7.12 -4.04
CA PRO A 249 -19.13 8.39 -4.22
C PRO A 249 -19.46 8.58 -5.69
N ALA A 250 -20.55 9.31 -5.96
CA ALA A 250 -20.84 9.76 -7.30
C ALA A 250 -19.67 10.63 -7.80
N LEU A 251 -18.95 10.13 -8.81
CA LEU A 251 -17.86 10.88 -9.40
C LEU A 251 -18.41 12.15 -10.09
N PRO A 252 -17.74 13.31 -9.94
CA PRO A 252 -18.12 14.54 -10.62
C PRO A 252 -17.99 14.45 -12.16
#